data_AF-A0A2D0IE19-F1
#
_entry.id   AF-A0A2D0IE19-F1
#
_cell.length_a   1.000
_cell.length_b   1.000
_cell.length_c   1.000
_cell.angle_alpha   90.00
_cell.angle_beta   90.00
_cell.angle_gamma   90.00
#
_symmetry.space_group_name_H-M   'P 1'
#
loop_
_entity.id
_entity.type
_entity.pdbx_description
1 polymer ?
#
loop_
_entity_poly.entity_id
_entity_poly.type
_entity_poly.pdbx_seq_one_letter_code
_entity_poly.pdbx_strand_id
1 'polypeptide(L)'
;MLAIASLATFAHAQDAKPAQSTAAVKASAAQKASTKKVAEKTVKVVYHVNTDVNTVPAILNNVRNHLNADPKAKIVVVTHGPGINFLIQDAKDSQGREFSGSVSELAGRGVEFRVCNNTLTSRNIDPGTLLMEAKIVPSGVAEVARLQALEGYVYLKP
;
A
#
# COMPACT_ATOMS: atom_id res chain seq x y z
N MET A 1 66.26 -29.44 -17.96
CA MET A 1 66.28 -28.15 -17.24
C MET A 1 65.01 -28.11 -16.40
N LEU A 2 64.96 -28.77 -15.24
CA LEU A 2 65.49 -28.43 -13.91
C LEU A 2 64.89 -27.13 -13.32
N ALA A 3 64.25 -27.28 -12.14
CA ALA A 3 63.81 -26.33 -11.09
C ALA A 3 62.31 -26.54 -10.75
N ILE A 4 61.89 -27.40 -9.82
CA ILE A 4 62.11 -27.48 -8.35
C ILE A 4 61.53 -26.27 -7.59
N ALA A 5 60.45 -26.50 -6.81
CA ALA A 5 60.12 -25.92 -5.49
C ALA A 5 58.67 -26.33 -5.14
N SER A 6 58.34 -27.27 -4.24
CA SER A 6 58.71 -27.54 -2.83
C SER A 6 57.74 -26.92 -1.82
N LEU A 7 57.36 -27.77 -0.85
CA LEU A 7 56.76 -27.51 0.48
C LEU A 7 55.26 -27.13 0.54
N ALA A 8 54.48 -27.53 1.53
CA ALA A 8 54.60 -28.53 2.59
C ALA A 8 53.21 -28.64 3.24
N THR A 9 52.87 -29.86 3.64
CA THR A 9 51.77 -30.20 4.53
C THR A 9 51.99 -29.59 5.91
N PHE A 10 50.97 -28.99 6.52
CA PHE A 10 50.86 -28.88 7.98
C PHE A 10 49.37 -28.91 8.38
N ALA A 11 48.95 -30.07 8.90
CA ALA A 11 47.87 -30.18 9.87
C ALA A 11 48.53 -30.34 11.24
N HIS A 12 48.03 -29.65 12.28
CA HIS A 12 48.06 -29.94 13.72
C HIS A 12 47.19 -28.84 14.37
N ALA A 13 46.03 -29.18 14.95
CA ALA A 13 45.84 -29.42 16.39
C ALA A 13 45.89 -28.10 17.20
N GLN A 14 45.12 -27.81 18.24
CA GLN A 14 44.06 -28.44 19.01
C GLN A 14 43.65 -27.37 20.05
N ASP A 15 42.40 -27.40 20.50
CA ASP A 15 41.93 -27.14 21.87
C ASP A 15 42.41 -25.90 22.67
N ALA A 16 41.49 -24.96 22.92
CA ALA A 16 41.35 -24.30 24.22
C ALA A 16 39.93 -23.72 24.42
N LYS A 17 39.15 -24.36 25.29
CA LYS A 17 37.88 -23.89 25.88
C LYS A 17 38.19 -23.06 27.16
N PRO A 18 37.18 -22.55 27.88
CA PRO A 18 36.75 -21.16 27.98
C PRO A 18 37.26 -20.43 29.24
N ALA A 19 37.50 -19.13 29.17
CA ALA A 19 37.67 -18.30 30.37
C ALA A 19 36.35 -17.57 30.68
N GLN A 20 35.62 -18.11 31.65
CA GLN A 20 34.51 -17.45 32.32
C GLN A 20 35.07 -16.31 33.18
N SER A 21 34.65 -15.07 32.91
CA SER A 21 34.90 -13.93 33.79
C SER A 21 33.61 -13.59 34.54
N THR A 22 33.64 -13.86 35.84
CA THR A 22 32.67 -13.44 36.84
C THR A 22 32.80 -11.93 37.08
N ALA A 23 31.82 -11.15 36.63
CA ALA A 23 31.63 -9.80 37.10
C ALA A 23 30.14 -9.57 37.41
N ALA A 24 29.87 -9.46 38.70
CA ALA A 24 28.58 -9.15 39.28
C ALA A 24 28.05 -7.81 38.73
N VAL A 25 26.91 -7.86 38.04
CA VAL A 25 26.10 -6.66 37.78
C VAL A 25 24.98 -6.62 38.81
N LYS A 26 25.03 -5.56 39.61
CA LYS A 26 24.11 -5.21 40.70
C LYS A 26 22.65 -5.20 40.22
N ALA A 27 21.76 -5.62 41.11
CA ALA A 27 20.32 -5.54 40.97
C ALA A 27 19.88 -4.12 40.57
N SER A 28 19.19 -4.02 39.43
CA SER A 28 18.46 -2.82 39.03
C SER A 28 16.97 -3.03 39.27
N ALA A 29 16.34 -1.98 39.78
CA ALA A 29 15.02 -1.92 40.34
C ALA A 29 13.91 -2.38 39.38
N ALA A 30 12.82 -2.86 40.00
CA ALA A 30 11.53 -3.21 39.43
C ALA A 30 11.16 -2.38 38.18
N GLN A 31 11.27 -3.02 37.03
CA GLN A 31 10.77 -2.50 35.76
C GLN A 31 9.25 -2.72 35.74
N LYS A 32 8.49 -1.69 36.10
CA LYS A 32 7.04 -1.64 35.83
C LYS A 32 6.84 -1.88 34.33
N ALA A 33 6.38 -3.07 33.98
CA ALA A 33 5.94 -3.39 32.64
C ALA A 33 4.73 -2.52 32.31
N SER A 34 4.98 -1.38 31.66
CA SER A 34 3.94 -0.63 30.97
C SER A 34 3.49 -1.50 29.80
N THR A 35 2.36 -2.19 29.97
CA THR A 35 1.66 -2.87 28.88
C THR A 35 1.15 -1.80 27.93
N LYS A 36 1.99 -1.40 26.98
CA LYS A 36 1.61 -0.54 25.87
C LYS A 36 0.54 -1.29 25.07
N LYS A 37 -0.73 -0.91 25.25
CA LYS A 37 -1.86 -1.41 24.46
C LYS A 37 -1.47 -1.27 22.98
N VAL A 38 -1.21 -2.39 22.31
CA VAL A 38 -0.96 -2.40 20.87
C VAL A 38 -2.29 -1.98 20.26
N ALA A 39 -2.36 -0.72 19.81
CA ALA A 39 -3.47 -0.30 18.96
C ALA A 39 -3.49 -1.28 17.78
N GLU A 40 -4.63 -1.92 17.53
CA GLU A 40 -4.83 -2.71 16.32
C GLU A 40 -4.40 -1.85 15.14
N LYS A 41 -3.32 -2.23 14.46
CA LYS A 41 -2.85 -1.50 13.28
C LYS A 41 -3.82 -1.80 12.16
N THR A 42 -4.72 -0.86 11.90
CA THR A 42 -5.53 -0.87 10.69
C THR A 42 -4.63 -0.76 9.47
N VAL A 43 -4.76 -1.69 8.53
CA VAL A 43 -4.07 -1.62 7.24
C VAL A 43 -4.66 -0.47 6.44
N LYS A 44 -3.80 0.41 5.92
CA LYS A 44 -4.19 1.52 5.05
C LYS A 44 -3.66 1.25 3.64
N VAL A 45 -4.51 1.40 2.63
CA VAL A 45 -4.19 0.99 1.27
C VAL A 45 -4.65 2.04 0.28
N VAL A 46 -3.77 2.42 -0.64
CA VAL A 46 -4.09 3.29 -1.75
C VAL A 46 -4.07 2.47 -3.04
N TYR A 47 -5.22 2.39 -3.71
CA TYR A 47 -5.32 1.85 -5.06
C TYR A 47 -5.15 2.97 -6.05
N HIS A 48 -4.20 2.80 -6.96
CA HIS A 48 -3.93 3.77 -8.00
C HIS A 48 -4.48 3.31 -9.34
N VAL A 49 -5.51 3.99 -9.82
CA VAL A 49 -6.19 3.69 -11.08
C VAL A 49 -5.87 4.78 -12.11
N ASN A 50 -5.06 4.43 -13.10
CA ASN A 50 -4.74 5.32 -14.22
C ASN A 50 -4.93 4.66 -15.60
N THR A 51 -5.52 3.48 -15.62
CA THR A 51 -5.80 2.67 -16.81
C THR A 51 -7.19 2.95 -17.33
N ASP A 52 -7.47 2.43 -18.53
CA ASP A 52 -8.77 2.58 -19.17
C ASP A 52 -9.93 1.96 -18.37
N VAL A 53 -11.14 2.42 -18.65
CA VAL A 53 -12.38 1.98 -18.00
C VAL A 53 -12.60 0.46 -18.05
N ASN A 54 -12.06 -0.23 -19.07
CA ASN A 54 -12.19 -1.67 -19.22
C ASN A 54 -11.52 -2.50 -18.12
N THR A 55 -10.50 -1.97 -17.43
CA THR A 55 -9.84 -2.69 -16.32
C THR A 55 -10.50 -2.44 -14.97
N VAL A 56 -11.33 -1.39 -14.88
CA VAL A 56 -11.96 -0.94 -13.64
C VAL A 56 -12.83 -2.02 -12.98
N PRO A 57 -13.66 -2.82 -13.69
CA PRO A 57 -14.46 -3.86 -13.04
C PRO A 57 -13.62 -4.83 -12.21
N ALA A 58 -12.44 -5.23 -12.73
CA ALA A 58 -11.51 -6.09 -12.01
C ALA A 58 -10.90 -5.39 -10.79
N ILE A 59 -10.53 -4.12 -10.92
CA ILE A 59 -10.00 -3.32 -9.80
C ILE A 59 -11.03 -3.16 -8.68
N LEU A 60 -12.28 -2.81 -9.02
CA LEU A 60 -13.36 -2.69 -8.02
C LEU A 60 -13.65 -4.04 -7.34
N ASN A 61 -13.57 -5.14 -8.10
CA ASN A 61 -13.65 -6.48 -7.52
C ASN A 61 -12.50 -6.77 -6.54
N ASN A 62 -11.28 -6.34 -6.85
CA ASN A 62 -10.14 -6.48 -5.94
C ASN A 62 -10.34 -5.67 -4.65
N VAL A 63 -10.86 -4.43 -4.75
CA VAL A 63 -11.21 -3.63 -3.57
C VAL A 63 -12.27 -4.33 -2.73
N ARG A 64 -13.31 -4.89 -3.37
CA ARG A 64 -14.36 -5.65 -2.68
C ARG A 64 -13.80 -6.87 -1.96
N ASN A 65 -12.96 -7.65 -2.63
CA ASN A 65 -12.30 -8.82 -2.05
C ASN A 65 -11.38 -8.43 -0.90
N HIS A 66 -10.66 -7.31 -1.02
CA HIS A 66 -9.82 -6.77 0.04
C HIS A 66 -10.65 -6.47 1.30
N LEU A 67 -11.78 -5.77 1.16
CA LEU A 67 -12.65 -5.46 2.29
C LEU A 67 -13.39 -6.69 2.85
N ASN A 68 -13.63 -7.71 2.04
CA ASN A 68 -14.21 -8.96 2.53
C ASN A 68 -13.20 -9.73 3.41
N ALA A 69 -11.91 -9.67 3.06
CA ALA A 69 -10.84 -10.31 3.83
C ALA A 69 -10.38 -9.48 5.04
N ASP A 70 -10.34 -8.15 4.90
CA ASP A 70 -10.06 -7.20 5.99
C ASP A 70 -11.12 -6.07 6.01
N PRO A 71 -12.24 -6.28 6.72
CA PRO A 71 -13.29 -5.27 6.85
C PRO A 71 -12.88 -4.00 7.58
N LYS A 72 -11.74 -4.02 8.30
CA LYS A 72 -11.25 -2.86 9.03
C LYS A 72 -10.30 -2.00 8.18
N ALA A 73 -9.88 -2.48 7.00
CA ALA A 73 -8.94 -1.79 6.14
C ALA A 73 -9.44 -0.40 5.72
N LYS A 74 -8.55 0.59 5.70
CA LYS A 74 -8.83 1.93 5.16
C LYS A 74 -8.35 1.99 3.72
N ILE A 75 -9.29 2.11 2.79
CA ILE A 75 -8.98 2.08 1.36
C ILE A 75 -9.29 3.43 0.73
N VAL A 76 -8.31 3.96 0.00
CA VAL A 76 -8.47 5.14 -0.85
C VAL A 76 -8.18 4.74 -2.29
N VAL A 77 -9.12 4.97 -3.19
CA VAL A 77 -8.94 4.79 -4.64
C VAL A 77 -8.62 6.15 -5.24
N VAL A 78 -7.40 6.33 -5.72
CA VAL A 78 -6.96 7.57 -6.39
C VAL A 78 -6.92 7.34 -7.89
N THR A 79 -7.59 8.24 -8.62
CA THR A 79 -7.79 8.16 -10.06
C THR A 79 -7.16 9.36 -10.77
N HIS A 80 -6.54 9.11 -11.92
CA HIS A 80 -6.08 10.15 -12.84
C HIS A 80 -5.95 9.61 -14.28
N GLY A 81 -5.71 10.49 -15.26
CA GLY A 81 -5.62 10.08 -16.66
C GLY A 81 -6.91 9.42 -17.16
N PRO A 82 -6.84 8.32 -17.94
CA PRO A 82 -8.02 7.54 -18.35
C PRO A 82 -8.82 6.96 -17.18
N GLY A 83 -8.18 6.71 -16.04
CA GLY A 83 -8.78 6.06 -14.88
C GLY A 83 -9.85 6.86 -14.15
N ILE A 84 -10.08 8.12 -14.51
CA ILE A 84 -11.19 8.92 -13.95
C ILE A 84 -12.54 8.57 -14.57
N ASN A 85 -12.55 7.92 -15.74
CA ASN A 85 -13.77 7.78 -16.56
C ASN A 85 -14.90 7.01 -15.84
N PHE A 86 -14.56 6.07 -14.96
CA PHE A 86 -15.57 5.29 -14.22
C PHE A 86 -16.26 6.07 -13.10
N LEU A 87 -15.70 7.22 -12.70
CA LEU A 87 -16.27 8.11 -11.69
C LEU A 87 -17.13 9.22 -12.31
N ILE A 88 -17.36 9.18 -13.62
CA ILE A 88 -18.30 10.06 -14.32
C ILE A 88 -19.68 9.41 -14.30
N GLN A 89 -20.73 10.21 -14.16
CA GLN A 89 -22.13 9.79 -14.24
C GLN A 89 -22.39 9.03 -15.54
N ASP A 90 -23.26 8.01 -15.46
CA ASP A 90 -23.64 7.14 -16.57
C ASP A 90 -22.49 6.37 -17.25
N ALA A 91 -21.28 6.38 -16.67
CA ALA A 91 -20.15 5.61 -17.17
C ALA A 91 -20.44 4.10 -17.07
N LYS A 92 -20.17 3.39 -18.17
CA LYS A 92 -20.45 1.96 -18.32
C LYS A 92 -19.21 1.18 -18.68
N ASP A 93 -19.16 -0.07 -18.22
CA ASP A 93 -18.17 -1.02 -18.68
C ASP A 93 -18.49 -1.58 -20.08
N SER A 94 -17.63 -2.45 -20.59
CA SER A 94 -17.82 -3.12 -21.88
C SER A 94 -19.07 -4.00 -21.97
N GLN A 95 -19.71 -4.32 -20.83
CA GLN A 95 -20.95 -5.08 -20.76
C GLN A 95 -22.18 -4.18 -20.57
N GLY A 96 -22.01 -2.86 -20.63
CA GLY A 96 -23.10 -1.89 -20.46
C GLY A 96 -23.54 -1.68 -19.02
N ARG A 97 -22.79 -2.17 -18.03
CA ARG A 97 -23.10 -2.02 -16.60
C ARG A 97 -22.53 -0.72 -16.09
N GLU A 98 -23.34 0.03 -15.35
CA GLU A 98 -22.92 1.29 -14.75
C GLU A 98 -21.99 1.09 -13.55
N PHE A 99 -21.00 1.96 -13.41
CA PHE A 99 -20.09 1.94 -12.27
C PHE A 99 -20.68 2.52 -11.00
N SER A 100 -21.69 3.40 -11.12
CA SER A 100 -22.35 4.10 -10.01
C SER A 100 -22.72 3.15 -8.87
N GLY A 101 -23.41 2.03 -9.16
CA GLY A 101 -23.80 1.05 -8.15
C GLY A 101 -22.62 0.41 -7.41
N SER A 102 -21.52 0.09 -8.10
CA SER A 102 -20.32 -0.46 -7.46
C SER A 102 -19.56 0.59 -6.63
N VAL A 103 -19.51 1.82 -7.12
CA VAL A 103 -18.88 2.94 -6.41
C VAL A 103 -19.64 3.25 -5.13
N SER A 104 -20.97 3.38 -5.19
CA SER A 104 -21.81 3.63 -4.02
C SER A 104 -21.76 2.48 -3.01
N GLU A 105 -21.75 1.22 -3.45
CA GLU A 105 -21.56 0.05 -2.54
C GLU A 105 -20.26 0.15 -1.76
N LEU A 106 -19.13 0.38 -2.46
CA LEU A 106 -17.82 0.45 -1.83
C LEU A 106 -17.66 1.70 -0.97
N ALA A 107 -18.21 2.84 -1.39
CA ALA A 107 -18.21 4.07 -0.60
C ALA A 107 -19.01 3.90 0.69
N GLY A 108 -20.17 3.20 0.63
CA GLY A 108 -20.95 2.83 1.81
C GLY A 108 -20.20 1.93 2.81
N ARG A 109 -19.15 1.24 2.35
CA ARG A 109 -18.24 0.44 3.17
C ARG A 109 -16.99 1.22 3.62
N GLY A 110 -16.93 2.53 3.37
CA GLY A 110 -15.85 3.41 3.81
C GLY A 110 -14.70 3.57 2.81
N VAL A 111 -14.84 3.13 1.56
CA VAL A 111 -13.86 3.43 0.50
C VAL A 111 -13.97 4.88 0.08
N GLU A 112 -12.84 5.57 0.00
CA GLU A 112 -12.80 6.93 -0.53
C GLU A 112 -12.36 6.95 -2.00
N PHE A 113 -13.15 7.57 -2.87
CA PHE A 113 -12.78 7.78 -4.27
C PHE A 113 -12.24 9.20 -4.45
N ARG A 114 -11.03 9.33 -5.01
CA ARG A 114 -10.36 10.61 -5.23
C ARG A 114 -10.03 10.81 -6.70
N VAL A 115 -10.34 11.99 -7.23
CA VAL A 115 -10.19 12.36 -8.64
C VAL A 115 -9.17 13.48 -8.79
N CYS A 116 -8.22 13.30 -9.69
CA CYS A 116 -7.19 14.28 -9.99
C CYS A 116 -7.74 15.51 -10.73
N ASN A 117 -7.66 16.69 -10.10
CA ASN A 117 -8.09 17.95 -10.69
C ASN A 117 -7.32 18.30 -11.97
N ASN A 118 -6.00 18.07 -12.00
CA ASN A 118 -5.21 18.29 -13.22
C ASN A 118 -5.72 17.47 -14.41
N THR A 119 -6.27 16.27 -14.17
CA THR A 119 -6.87 15.46 -15.24
C THR A 119 -8.22 16.02 -15.67
N LEU A 120 -9.06 16.48 -14.73
CA LEU A 120 -10.32 17.16 -15.05
C LEU A 120 -10.08 18.38 -15.93
N THR A 121 -9.15 19.25 -15.52
CA THR A 121 -8.78 20.46 -16.28
C THR A 121 -8.20 20.11 -17.65
N SER A 122 -7.21 19.22 -17.74
CA SER A 122 -6.54 18.94 -19.01
C SER A 122 -7.42 18.23 -20.03
N ARG A 123 -8.43 17.49 -19.58
CA ARG A 123 -9.40 16.78 -20.42
C ARG A 123 -10.72 17.52 -20.59
N ASN A 124 -10.86 18.74 -20.05
CA ASN A 124 -12.08 19.55 -20.07
C ASN A 124 -13.31 18.79 -19.56
N ILE A 125 -13.18 18.08 -18.45
CA ILE A 125 -14.27 17.33 -17.82
C ILE A 125 -14.87 18.20 -16.72
N ASP A 126 -16.18 18.43 -16.81
CA ASP A 126 -16.92 19.18 -15.81
C ASP A 126 -16.99 18.41 -14.48
N PRO A 127 -16.49 18.97 -13.36
CA PRO A 127 -16.66 18.40 -12.03
C PRO A 127 -18.10 18.02 -11.67
N GLY A 128 -19.11 18.72 -12.20
CA GLY A 128 -20.53 18.45 -11.96
C GLY A 128 -21.01 17.11 -12.52
N THR A 129 -20.26 16.52 -13.46
CA THR A 129 -20.55 15.21 -14.05
C THR A 129 -20.00 14.04 -13.25
N LEU A 130 -19.29 14.29 -12.15
CA LEU A 130 -18.76 13.23 -11.30
C LEU A 130 -19.86 12.60 -10.44
N LEU A 131 -19.64 11.35 -10.05
CA LEU A 131 -20.42 10.69 -9.01
C LEU A 131 -20.28 11.45 -7.67
N MET A 132 -21.33 11.46 -6.87
CA MET A 132 -21.38 12.23 -5.61
C MET A 132 -20.32 11.77 -4.59
N GLU A 133 -19.88 10.52 -4.68
CA GLU A 133 -18.85 9.91 -3.84
C GLU A 133 -17.43 10.35 -4.21
N ALA A 134 -17.24 10.95 -5.37
CA ALA A 134 -15.93 11.37 -5.85
C ALA A 134 -15.47 12.67 -5.15
N LYS A 135 -14.29 12.62 -4.53
CA LYS A 135 -13.62 13.79 -3.95
C LYS A 135 -12.54 14.29 -4.89
N ILE A 136 -12.55 15.58 -5.20
CA ILE A 136 -11.51 16.17 -6.05
C ILE A 136 -10.26 16.48 -5.22
N VAL A 137 -9.09 16.07 -5.71
CA VAL A 137 -7.79 16.41 -5.14
C VAL A 137 -6.95 17.19 -6.15
N PRO A 138 -6.04 18.09 -5.72
CA PRO A 138 -5.26 18.90 -6.67
C PRO A 138 -4.47 18.08 -7.69
N SER A 139 -3.87 16.96 -7.26
CA SER A 139 -3.11 16.06 -8.13
C SER A 139 -3.18 14.62 -7.61
N GLY A 140 -3.56 13.68 -8.48
CA GLY A 140 -3.65 12.26 -8.13
C GLY A 140 -2.29 11.64 -7.81
N VAL A 141 -1.24 11.96 -8.57
CA VAL A 141 0.12 11.44 -8.31
C VAL A 141 0.66 11.98 -6.98
N ALA A 142 0.48 13.28 -6.72
CA ALA A 142 0.90 13.88 -5.46
C ALA A 142 0.13 13.29 -4.29
N GLU A 143 -1.16 13.02 -4.47
CA GLU A 143 -1.99 12.42 -3.43
C GLU A 143 -1.57 10.99 -3.08
N VAL A 144 -1.30 10.17 -4.10
CA VAL A 144 -0.74 8.82 -3.90
C VAL A 144 0.60 8.88 -3.15
N ALA A 145 1.49 9.80 -3.52
CA ALA A 145 2.78 9.96 -2.87
C ALA A 145 2.63 10.41 -1.41
N ARG A 146 1.74 11.38 -1.14
CA ARG A 146 1.43 11.90 0.20
C ARG A 146 0.87 10.81 1.12
N LEU A 147 -0.09 10.03 0.62
CA LEU A 147 -0.68 8.90 1.36
C LEU A 147 0.36 7.85 1.72
N GLN A 148 1.23 7.49 0.77
CA GLN A 148 2.30 6.52 1.03
C GLN A 148 3.33 7.05 2.03
N ALA A 149 3.95 8.19 1.71
CA ALA A 149 5.13 8.68 2.42
C ALA A 149 4.80 9.24 3.81
N LEU A 150 3.64 9.88 3.98
CA LEU A 150 3.31 10.62 5.20
C LEU A 150 2.26 9.93 6.06
N GLU A 151 1.36 9.16 5.45
CA GLU A 151 0.25 8.53 6.19
C GLU A 151 0.37 7.00 6.35
N GLY A 152 1.41 6.40 5.74
CA GLY A 152 1.70 4.97 5.84
C GLY A 152 0.74 4.09 5.06
N TYR A 153 0.22 4.57 3.93
CA TYR A 153 -0.59 3.74 3.04
C TYR A 153 0.30 2.79 2.22
N VAL A 154 -0.13 1.54 2.09
CA VAL A 154 0.44 0.59 1.15
C VAL A 154 -0.10 0.88 -0.25
N TYR A 155 0.78 0.91 -1.24
CA TYR A 155 0.40 1.17 -2.62
C TYR A 155 0.09 -0.10 -3.39
N LEU A 156 -1.06 -0.11 -4.06
CA LEU A 156 -1.48 -1.15 -4.98
C LEU A 156 -1.82 -0.56 -6.34
N LYS A 157 -1.32 -1.20 -7.39
CA LYS A 157 -1.63 -0.88 -8.78
C LYS A 157 -1.92 -2.20 -9.53
N PRO A 158 -3.17 -2.68 -9.46
CA PRO A 158 -3.60 -3.88 -10.16
C PRO A 158 -3.61 -3.71 -11.68
#